data_AF-A0A193KZB1-F1
#
_entry.id   AF-A0A193KZB1-F1
#
_cell.length_a   1.000
_cell.length_b   1.000
_cell.length_c   1.000
_cell.angle_alpha   90.00
_cell.angle_beta   90.00
_cell.angle_gamma   90.00
#
_symmetry.space_group_name_H-M   'P 1'
#
loop_
_entity.id
_entity.type
_entity.pdbx_description
1 polymer ?
#
loop_
_entity_poly.entity_id
_entity_poly.type
_entity_poly.pdbx_seq_one_letter_code
_entity_poly.pdbx_strand_id
1 'polypeptide(L)'
;MNQYLRAHGKLHDFELPLDAITDELRSEPLTDYRQCREARNSWALEEDVWRRMVTHLPILPGHRASISDDRKRLAVSVDIWMRVTGGELEFAPCPPHIANDPKLGAVWSRQRHNVCHWLKETDTRDGLPCYRALKPLLDDHAEQLAMAIDRTGFSTLPVHAARTTLASRP
;
A
#
# COMPACT_ATOMS: atom_id res chain seq x y z
N MET A 1 -8.05 29.17 13.47
CA MET A 1 -8.08 29.27 14.96
C MET A 1 -9.41 28.67 15.42
N ASN A 2 -9.39 27.46 16.00
CA ASN A 2 -10.56 26.56 16.13
C ASN A 2 -11.66 27.10 17.07
N GLN A 3 -12.92 26.99 16.62
CA GLN A 3 -14.14 27.40 17.30
C GLN A 3 -14.39 26.64 18.63
N TYR A 4 -13.79 25.45 18.76
CA TYR A 4 -13.86 24.56 19.92
C TYR A 4 -13.20 25.14 21.19
N LEU A 5 -12.08 25.84 21.03
CA LEU A 5 -11.33 26.45 22.15
C LEU A 5 -12.08 27.62 22.80
N ARG A 6 -13.00 28.26 22.08
CA ARG A 6 -13.82 29.35 22.63
C ARG A 6 -14.98 28.86 23.49
N ALA A 7 -15.43 27.61 23.28
CA ALA A 7 -16.61 27.06 23.95
C ALA A 7 -16.27 26.30 25.25
N HIS A 8 -15.10 25.67 25.35
CA HIS A 8 -14.79 24.71 26.42
C HIS A 8 -13.68 25.12 27.41
N GLY A 9 -13.08 26.31 27.28
CA GLY A 9 -12.48 27.04 28.40
C GLY A 9 -11.28 26.43 29.14
N LYS A 10 -10.81 25.22 28.83
CA LYS A 10 -9.62 24.64 29.46
C LYS A 10 -8.78 23.90 28.44
N LEU A 11 -7.62 24.49 28.13
CA LEU A 11 -6.55 23.87 27.34
C LEU A 11 -6.22 22.45 27.83
N HIS A 12 -6.30 22.25 29.14
CA HIS A 12 -5.98 21.01 29.82
C HIS A 12 -6.92 19.83 29.48
N ASP A 13 -8.19 20.13 29.17
CA ASP A 13 -9.18 19.10 28.79
C ASP A 13 -8.92 18.56 27.36
N PHE A 14 -8.05 19.23 26.59
CA PHE A 14 -7.60 18.83 25.26
C PHE A 14 -6.22 18.17 25.28
N GLU A 15 -5.33 18.63 26.17
CA GLU A 15 -3.98 18.07 26.34
C GLU A 15 -4.01 16.63 26.88
N LEU A 16 -4.85 16.35 27.89
CA LEU A 16 -4.95 15.02 28.49
C LEU A 16 -5.33 13.90 27.49
N PRO A 17 -6.36 14.09 26.63
CA PRO A 17 -6.65 13.13 25.56
C PRO A 17 -5.51 13.00 24.54
N LEU A 18 -4.81 14.09 24.21
CA LEU A 18 -3.69 14.04 23.27
C LEU A 18 -2.49 13.29 23.83
N ASP A 19 -2.19 13.48 25.12
CA ASP A 19 -1.12 12.75 25.79
C ASP A 19 -1.47 11.26 25.88
N ALA A 20 -2.73 10.92 26.19
CA ALA A 20 -3.20 9.54 26.19
C ALA A 20 -3.08 8.88 24.80
N ILE A 21 -3.48 9.58 23.73
CA ILE A 21 -3.29 9.12 22.35
C ILE A 21 -1.80 8.99 22.01
N THR A 22 -0.96 9.92 22.48
CA THR A 22 0.48 9.89 22.22
C THR A 22 1.15 8.70 22.91
N ASP A 23 0.76 8.39 24.15
CA ASP A 23 1.28 7.25 24.89
C ASP A 23 0.76 5.91 24.31
N GLU A 24 -0.50 5.86 23.88
CA GLU A 24 -1.06 4.73 23.12
C GLU A 24 -0.26 4.48 21.85
N LEU A 25 -0.04 5.52 21.03
CA LEU A 25 0.76 5.44 19.81
C LEU A 25 2.23 5.05 20.07
N ARG A 26 2.81 5.45 21.21
CA ARG A 26 4.17 5.05 21.60
C ARG A 26 4.27 3.61 22.09
N SER A 27 3.16 3.03 22.56
CA SER A 27 3.13 1.65 23.08
C SER A 27 3.08 0.61 21.96
N GLU A 28 2.66 1.01 20.76
CA GLU A 28 2.70 0.19 19.55
C GLU A 28 4.00 0.47 18.75
N PRO A 29 4.53 -0.52 18.02
CA PRO A 29 5.61 -0.26 17.07
C PRO A 29 5.13 0.73 16.00
N LEU A 30 5.52 1.99 16.13
CA LEU A 30 5.25 3.04 15.15
C LEU A 30 5.90 2.67 13.80
N THR A 31 5.09 2.30 12.82
CA THR A 31 5.53 2.20 11.43
C THR A 31 5.98 3.57 10.96
N ASP A 32 7.23 3.71 10.49
CA ASP A 32 7.69 4.94 9.86
C ASP A 32 6.96 5.12 8.52
N TYR A 33 5.85 5.85 8.58
CA TYR A 33 4.97 6.11 7.44
C TYR A 33 5.71 6.81 6.31
N ARG A 34 6.64 7.72 6.63
CA ARG A 34 7.40 8.47 5.63
C ARG A 34 8.40 7.55 4.92
N GLN A 35 9.17 6.78 5.67
CA GLN A 35 10.12 5.82 5.11
C GLN A 35 9.40 4.77 4.25
N CYS A 36 8.26 4.26 4.71
CA CYS A 36 7.44 3.32 3.94
C CYS A 36 6.93 3.92 2.62
N ARG A 37 6.52 5.20 2.64
CA ARG A 37 6.07 5.91 1.44
C ARG A 37 7.23 6.16 0.46
N GLU A 38 8.37 6.68 0.94
CA GLU A 38 9.52 7.04 0.10
C GLU A 38 10.15 5.81 -0.56
N ALA A 39 10.31 4.70 0.19
CA ALA A 39 10.82 3.45 -0.36
C ALA A 39 9.92 2.84 -1.47
N ARG A 40 8.68 3.32 -1.62
CA ARG A 40 7.66 2.71 -2.47
C ARG A 40 7.03 3.64 -3.49
N ASN A 41 7.58 4.83 -3.68
CA ASN A 41 7.04 5.79 -4.63
C ASN A 41 7.02 5.29 -6.10
N SER A 42 7.76 4.22 -6.41
CA SER A 42 7.76 3.54 -7.72
C SER A 42 7.31 2.07 -7.64
N TRP A 43 6.83 1.62 -6.48
CA TRP A 43 6.52 0.21 -6.25
C TRP A 43 5.19 -0.16 -6.91
N ALA A 44 5.20 -1.31 -7.58
CA ALA A 44 4.02 -1.99 -8.09
C ALA A 44 4.19 -3.50 -7.90
N LEU A 45 3.07 -4.23 -7.82
CA LEU A 45 3.06 -5.69 -7.74
C LEU A 45 3.84 -6.28 -8.92
N GLU A 46 4.82 -7.14 -8.67
CA GLU A 46 5.62 -7.73 -9.75
C GLU A 46 4.76 -8.55 -10.73
N GLU A 47 5.12 -8.52 -12.01
CA GLU A 47 4.35 -9.21 -13.06
C GLU A 47 4.27 -10.73 -12.83
N ASP A 48 5.35 -11.35 -12.38
CA ASP A 48 5.38 -12.80 -12.12
C ASP A 48 4.56 -13.20 -10.89
N VAL A 49 4.52 -12.35 -9.86
CA VAL A 49 3.63 -12.53 -8.70
C VAL A 49 2.18 -12.42 -9.15
N TRP A 50 1.86 -11.38 -9.93
CA TRP A 50 0.54 -11.18 -10.49
C TRP A 50 0.08 -12.36 -11.36
N ARG A 51 0.93 -12.80 -12.29
CA ARG A 51 0.63 -13.92 -13.18
C ARG A 51 0.36 -15.18 -12.37
N ARG A 52 1.15 -15.45 -11.32
CA ARG A 52 0.88 -16.56 -10.39
C ARG A 52 -0.47 -16.39 -9.71
N MET A 53 -0.80 -15.24 -9.13
CA MET A 53 -2.11 -15.02 -8.50
C MET A 53 -3.26 -15.28 -9.48
N VAL A 54 -3.19 -14.72 -10.69
CA VAL A 54 -4.23 -14.88 -11.71
C VAL A 54 -4.38 -16.34 -12.18
N THR A 55 -3.29 -17.12 -12.20
CA THR A 55 -3.38 -18.55 -12.54
C THR A 55 -4.14 -19.39 -11.52
N HIS A 56 -4.13 -18.99 -10.23
CA HIS A 56 -4.87 -19.65 -9.16
C HIS A 56 -6.35 -19.27 -9.11
N LEU A 57 -6.77 -18.25 -9.87
CA LEU A 57 -8.17 -17.84 -9.92
C LEU A 57 -9.03 -18.87 -10.67
N PRO A 58 -10.29 -19.07 -10.23
CA PRO A 58 -11.22 -19.96 -10.92
C PRO A 58 -11.42 -19.49 -12.37
N ILE A 59 -11.47 -20.45 -13.29
CA ILE A 59 -11.75 -20.18 -14.71
C ILE A 59 -13.22 -19.82 -14.84
N LEU A 60 -13.52 -18.53 -14.76
CA LEU A 60 -14.85 -17.98 -15.00
C LEU A 60 -14.94 -17.57 -16.48
N PRO A 61 -15.91 -18.12 -17.24
CA PRO A 61 -16.13 -17.72 -18.63
C PRO A 61 -16.28 -16.19 -18.72
N GLY A 62 -15.52 -15.54 -19.60
CA GLY A 62 -15.56 -14.09 -19.83
C GLY A 62 -14.77 -13.22 -18.83
N HIS A 63 -14.52 -13.67 -17.60
CA HIS A 63 -13.85 -12.84 -16.58
C HIS A 63 -12.33 -13.02 -16.50
N ARG A 64 -11.80 -14.21 -16.86
CA ARG A 64 -10.36 -14.50 -16.74
C ARG A 64 -9.49 -13.62 -17.65
N ALA A 65 -9.94 -13.33 -18.87
CA ALA A 65 -9.22 -12.43 -19.79
C ALA A 65 -9.27 -10.95 -19.33
N SER A 66 -10.33 -10.55 -18.63
CA SER A 66 -10.46 -9.17 -18.13
C SER A 66 -9.59 -8.91 -16.90
N ILE A 67 -9.27 -9.95 -16.11
CA ILE A 67 -8.46 -9.77 -14.90
C ILE A 67 -6.97 -9.89 -15.17
N SER A 68 -6.53 -10.62 -16.20
CA SER A 68 -5.09 -10.79 -16.50
C SER A 68 -4.38 -9.55 -17.05
N ASP A 69 -5.11 -8.47 -17.36
CA ASP A 69 -4.56 -7.22 -17.92
C ASP A 69 -3.55 -6.56 -16.95
N ASP A 70 -2.43 -6.08 -17.48
CA ASP A 70 -1.41 -5.34 -16.73
C ASP A 70 -1.99 -4.08 -16.06
N ARG A 71 -3.00 -3.47 -16.69
CA ARG A 71 -3.73 -2.34 -16.08
C ARG A 71 -4.43 -2.74 -14.79
N LYS A 72 -4.90 -3.99 -14.69
CA LYS A 72 -5.45 -4.51 -13.45
C LYS A 72 -4.34 -4.70 -12.43
N ARG A 73 -3.21 -5.32 -12.79
CA ARG A 73 -2.02 -5.43 -11.91
C ARG A 73 -1.67 -4.10 -11.26
N LEU A 74 -1.56 -3.03 -12.06
CA LEU A 74 -1.24 -1.69 -11.57
C LEU A 74 -2.34 -1.11 -10.68
N ALA A 75 -3.61 -1.40 -10.96
CA ALA A 75 -4.73 -0.98 -10.13
C ALA A 75 -4.80 -1.73 -8.79
N VAL A 76 -4.54 -3.05 -8.75
CA VAL A 76 -4.47 -3.82 -7.49
C VAL A 76 -3.22 -3.52 -6.67
N SER A 77 -2.13 -3.10 -7.32
CA SER A 77 -0.92 -2.63 -6.62
C SER A 77 -1.23 -1.49 -5.65
N VAL A 78 -2.22 -0.65 -6.00
CA VAL A 78 -2.70 0.44 -5.14
C VAL A 78 -3.41 -0.08 -3.89
N ASP A 79 -4.23 -1.14 -4.01
CA ASP A 79 -4.88 -1.77 -2.85
C ASP A 79 -3.85 -2.37 -1.89
N ILE A 80 -2.84 -3.06 -2.42
CA ILE A 80 -1.72 -3.59 -1.62
C ILE A 80 -0.96 -2.43 -0.95
N TRP A 81 -0.65 -1.36 -1.69
CA TRP A 81 0.04 -0.19 -1.13
C TRP A 81 -0.74 0.43 0.04
N MET A 82 -2.07 0.60 -0.11
CA MET A 82 -2.92 1.13 0.96
C MET A 82 -2.90 0.23 2.20
N ARG A 83 -3.01 -1.09 2.02
CA ARG A 83 -2.99 -2.05 3.13
C ARG A 83 -1.67 -2.02 3.90
N VAL A 84 -0.56 -1.99 3.17
CA VAL A 84 0.76 -2.08 3.81
C VAL A 84 1.19 -0.76 4.43
N THR A 85 0.73 0.38 3.90
CA THR A 85 1.09 1.69 4.45
C THR A 85 0.05 2.27 5.41
N GLY A 86 -1.16 1.69 5.48
CA GLY A 86 -2.32 2.34 6.10
C GLY A 86 -2.76 3.63 5.40
N GLY A 87 -2.26 3.90 4.19
CA GLY A 87 -2.47 5.14 3.45
C GLY A 87 -3.79 5.19 2.68
N GLU A 88 -4.21 6.41 2.34
CA GLU A 88 -5.41 6.63 1.52
C GLU A 88 -5.13 6.43 0.01
N LEU A 89 -6.17 6.05 -0.73
CA LEU A 89 -6.14 5.80 -2.17
C LEU A 89 -5.52 6.96 -2.97
N GLU A 90 -5.82 8.20 -2.57
CA GLU A 90 -5.38 9.40 -3.28
C GLU A 90 -3.87 9.60 -3.24
N PHE A 91 -3.19 9.05 -2.24
CA PHE A 91 -1.74 9.15 -2.09
C PHE A 91 -0.98 7.97 -2.68
N ALA A 92 -1.68 6.98 -3.23
CA ALA A 92 -1.02 5.85 -3.85
C ALA A 92 -0.19 6.30 -5.06
N PRO A 93 1.05 5.81 -5.20
CA PRO A 93 1.95 6.23 -6.26
C PRO A 93 1.41 5.87 -7.65
N CYS A 94 1.47 6.84 -8.57
CA CYS A 94 1.19 6.61 -9.98
C CYS A 94 2.46 6.10 -10.68
N PRO A 95 2.43 4.99 -11.43
CA PRO A 95 3.58 4.50 -12.17
C PRO A 95 4.15 5.59 -13.10
N PRO A 96 5.49 5.83 -13.13
CA PRO A 96 6.08 6.94 -13.86
C PRO A 96 5.71 6.99 -15.35
N HIS A 97 5.61 5.83 -16.00
CA HIS A 97 5.24 5.71 -17.41
C HIS A 97 3.77 6.08 -17.69
N ILE A 98 2.90 6.06 -16.67
CA ILE A 98 1.50 6.51 -16.74
C ILE A 98 1.41 7.99 -16.37
N ALA A 99 2.15 8.42 -15.34
CA ALA A 99 2.14 9.80 -14.86
C ALA A 99 2.52 10.82 -15.95
N ASN A 100 3.36 10.41 -16.91
CA ASN A 100 3.80 11.25 -18.02
C ASN A 100 2.76 11.42 -19.15
N ASP A 101 1.66 10.64 -19.17
CA ASP A 101 0.61 10.74 -20.17
C ASP A 101 -0.76 11.03 -19.52
N PRO A 102 -1.35 12.22 -19.74
CA PRO A 102 -2.63 12.60 -19.14
C PRO A 102 -3.80 11.65 -19.48
N LYS A 103 -3.82 11.06 -20.68
CA LYS A 103 -4.88 10.12 -21.08
C LYS A 103 -4.73 8.82 -20.32
N LEU A 104 -3.51 8.31 -20.17
CA LEU A 104 -3.23 7.12 -19.36
C LEU A 104 -3.50 7.39 -17.88
N GLY A 105 -3.17 8.57 -17.39
CA GLY A 105 -3.46 9.01 -16.02
C GLY A 105 -4.95 8.98 -15.69
N ALA A 106 -5.81 9.51 -16.57
CA ALA A 106 -7.26 9.46 -16.39
C ALA A 106 -7.81 8.03 -16.38
N VAL A 107 -7.32 7.17 -17.28
CA VAL A 107 -7.70 5.76 -17.34
C VAL A 107 -7.26 5.02 -16.07
N TRP A 108 -6.02 5.23 -15.63
CA TRP A 108 -5.47 4.64 -14.42
C TRP A 108 -6.26 5.08 -13.17
N SER A 109 -6.56 6.37 -13.05
CA SER A 109 -7.36 6.90 -11.92
C SER A 109 -8.73 6.23 -11.84
N ARG A 110 -9.41 6.04 -12.97
CA ARG A 110 -10.69 5.30 -13.00
C ARG A 110 -10.52 3.82 -12.63
N GLN A 111 -9.46 3.17 -13.14
CA GLN A 111 -9.22 1.74 -12.87
C GLN A 111 -8.91 1.47 -11.39
N ARG A 112 -8.05 2.28 -10.74
CA ARG A 112 -7.74 2.12 -9.31
C ARG A 112 -8.99 2.25 -8.45
N HIS A 113 -9.85 3.23 -8.73
CA HIS A 113 -11.11 3.42 -8.02
C HIS A 113 -12.06 2.23 -8.18
N ASN A 114 -12.27 1.78 -9.41
CA ASN A 114 -13.16 0.66 -9.67
C ASN A 114 -12.65 -0.64 -9.03
N VAL A 115 -11.34 -0.91 -9.12
CA VAL A 115 -10.73 -2.09 -8.51
C VAL A 115 -10.84 -2.06 -7.00
N CYS A 116 -10.52 -0.93 -6.36
CA CYS A 116 -10.69 -0.79 -4.91
C CYS A 116 -12.16 -0.97 -4.50
N HIS A 117 -13.10 -0.42 -5.26
CA HIS A 117 -14.53 -0.64 -5.03
C HIS A 117 -14.90 -2.12 -5.12
N TRP A 118 -14.51 -2.82 -6.19
CA TRP A 118 -14.82 -4.25 -6.35
C TRP A 118 -14.16 -5.14 -5.30
N LEU A 119 -12.98 -4.75 -4.78
CA LEU A 119 -12.32 -5.45 -3.67
C LEU A 119 -12.99 -5.22 -2.31
N LYS A 120 -13.67 -4.09 -2.12
CA LYS A 120 -14.49 -3.83 -0.91
C LYS A 120 -15.82 -4.59 -0.96
N GLU A 121 -16.39 -4.74 -2.15
CA GLU A 121 -17.67 -5.42 -2.38
C GLU A 121 -17.55 -6.95 -2.43
N THR A 122 -16.41 -7.55 -2.12
CA THR A 122 -16.26 -9.02 -2.20
C THR A 122 -17.14 -9.78 -1.22
N ASP A 123 -17.42 -9.16 -0.08
CA ASP A 123 -18.16 -9.75 1.04
C ASP A 123 -19.67 -9.59 0.86
N THR A 124 -20.10 -8.77 -0.11
CA THR A 124 -21.50 -8.61 -0.46
C THR A 124 -21.97 -9.74 -1.38
N ARG A 125 -23.28 -10.01 -1.36
CA ARG A 125 -23.92 -11.04 -2.19
C ARG A 125 -23.66 -10.81 -3.68
N ASP A 126 -23.55 -9.55 -4.09
CA ASP A 126 -23.38 -9.12 -5.48
C ASP A 126 -21.90 -8.95 -5.87
N GLY A 127 -20.97 -9.28 -4.98
CA GLY A 127 -19.54 -9.25 -5.23
C GLY A 127 -19.11 -10.12 -6.41
N LEU A 128 -18.26 -9.56 -7.27
CA LEU A 128 -17.72 -10.23 -8.45
C LEU A 128 -16.87 -11.45 -8.04
N PRO A 129 -17.19 -12.68 -8.53
CA PRO A 129 -16.52 -13.90 -8.08
C PRO A 129 -14.99 -13.90 -8.26
N CYS A 130 -14.48 -13.24 -9.31
CA CYS A 130 -13.03 -13.14 -9.54
C CYS A 130 -12.32 -12.25 -8.51
N TYR A 131 -12.93 -11.15 -8.08
CA TYR A 131 -12.36 -10.29 -7.03
C TYR A 131 -12.51 -10.93 -5.64
N ARG A 132 -13.61 -11.67 -5.40
CA ARG A 132 -13.77 -12.47 -4.18
C ARG A 132 -12.68 -13.52 -4.03
N ALA A 133 -12.32 -14.21 -5.12
CA ALA A 133 -11.23 -15.17 -5.12
C ALA A 133 -9.84 -14.50 -5.08
N LEU A 134 -9.69 -13.31 -5.66
CA LEU A 134 -8.42 -12.58 -5.71
C LEU A 134 -8.07 -11.92 -4.38
N LYS A 135 -9.06 -11.38 -3.66
CA LYS A 135 -8.86 -10.66 -2.40
C LYS A 135 -7.98 -11.40 -1.38
N PRO A 136 -8.23 -12.67 -1.00
CA PRO A 136 -7.37 -13.35 -0.03
C PRO A 136 -5.91 -13.45 -0.51
N LEU A 137 -5.67 -13.67 -1.82
CA LEU A 137 -4.30 -13.72 -2.36
C LEU A 137 -3.57 -12.39 -2.24
N LEU A 138 -4.30 -11.27 -2.41
CA LEU A 138 -3.74 -9.93 -2.23
C LEU A 138 -3.51 -9.62 -0.76
N ASP A 139 -4.44 -10.03 0.11
CA ASP A 139 -4.37 -9.84 1.56
C ASP A 139 -3.14 -10.55 2.12
N ASP A 140 -2.96 -11.83 1.78
CA ASP A 140 -1.80 -12.63 2.17
C ASP A 140 -0.48 -12.01 1.68
N HIS A 141 -0.46 -11.53 0.43
CA HIS A 141 0.74 -10.91 -0.13
C HIS A 141 1.05 -9.55 0.53
N ALA A 142 0.03 -8.76 0.83
CA ALA A 142 0.18 -7.49 1.56
C ALA A 142 0.73 -7.74 2.97
N GLU A 143 0.22 -8.75 3.68
CA GLU A 143 0.71 -9.12 5.01
C GLU A 143 2.17 -9.59 4.97
N GLN A 144 2.53 -10.48 4.04
CA GLN A 144 3.91 -10.92 3.84
C GLN A 144 4.84 -9.73 3.53
N LEU A 145 4.36 -8.80 2.71
CA LEU A 145 5.08 -7.60 2.34
C LEU A 145 5.25 -6.64 3.54
N ALA A 146 4.24 -6.50 4.40
CA ALA A 146 4.32 -5.72 5.63
C ALA A 146 5.36 -6.31 6.60
N MET A 147 5.26 -7.62 6.89
CA MET A 147 6.21 -8.31 7.77
C MET A 147 7.67 -8.22 7.27
N ALA A 148 7.88 -8.26 5.95
CA ALA A 148 9.21 -8.12 5.35
C ALA A 148 9.78 -6.70 5.55
N ILE A 149 8.95 -5.66 5.53
CA ILE A 149 9.39 -4.29 5.84
C ILE A 149 9.74 -4.18 7.29
N ASP A 150 8.87 -4.63 8.20
CA ASP A 150 9.11 -4.47 9.63
C ASP A 150 10.46 -5.09 9.99
N ARG A 151 10.72 -6.31 9.49
CA ARG A 151 12.02 -6.98 9.66
C ARG A 151 13.21 -6.22 9.09
N THR A 152 13.06 -5.52 7.96
CA THR A 152 14.14 -4.72 7.37
C THR A 152 14.31 -3.35 8.02
N GLY A 153 13.23 -2.72 8.50
CA GLY A 153 13.22 -1.50 9.30
C GLY A 153 13.86 -1.68 10.68
N PHE A 154 13.59 -2.82 11.35
CA PHE A 154 14.26 -3.21 12.60
C PHE A 154 15.74 -3.59 12.42
N SER A 155 16.20 -3.82 11.18
CA SER A 155 17.59 -4.16 10.86
C SER A 155 18.39 -2.95 10.35
N THR A 156 18.20 -1.78 10.95
CA THR A 156 19.12 -0.64 10.74
C THR A 156 20.22 -0.64 11.81
N LEU A 157 21.04 -1.69 11.81
CA LEU A 157 22.46 -1.52 12.13
C LEU A 157 23.18 -1.17 10.82
N PRO A 158 24.18 -0.26 10.84
CA PRO A 158 24.64 0.41 9.64
C PRO A 158 25.41 -0.56 8.74
N VAL A 159 24.82 -0.95 7.61
CA VAL A 159 25.57 -1.51 6.48
C VAL A 159 26.11 -0.33 5.65
N HIS A 160 27.10 0.37 6.21
CA HIS A 160 28.00 1.25 5.46
C HIS A 160 29.39 1.23 6.10
N ALA A 161 30.19 0.21 5.76
CA ALA A 161 31.64 0.32 5.52
C ALA A 161 32.25 -1.06 5.20
N ALA A 162 32.08 -1.55 3.97
CA ALA A 162 32.97 -2.58 3.41
C ALA A 162 33.09 -2.45 1.88
N ARG A 163 33.22 -1.22 1.39
CA ARG A 163 33.77 -0.94 0.06
C ARG A 163 34.61 0.32 0.21
N THR A 164 35.88 0.15 0.58
CA THR A 164 37.07 0.82 0.01
C THR A 164 38.26 0.58 0.94
N THR A 165 39.09 -0.40 0.60
CA THR A 165 40.54 -0.54 0.85
C THR A 165 40.85 -1.96 0.33
N LEU A 166 41.72 -2.20 -0.65
CA LEU A 166 43.05 -1.67 -0.81
C LEU A 166 43.49 -1.92 -2.26
N ALA A 167 43.92 -0.88 -2.96
CA ALA A 167 44.86 -1.01 -4.07
C ALA A 167 46.22 -0.59 -3.53
N SER A 168 47.16 -1.54 -3.41
CA SER A 168 48.60 -1.36 -3.63
C SER A 168 49.37 -2.65 -3.31
N ARG A 169 49.83 -3.32 -4.39
CA ARG A 169 51.23 -3.68 -4.73
C ARG A 169 52.20 -4.15 -3.63
N PRO A 170 53.16 -5.04 -3.98
CA PRO A 170 54.28 -4.72 -4.89
C PRO A 170 54.10 -5.18 -6.34
#